data_AF-A0A9D8E1T9-F1
#
_entry.id   AF-A0A9D8E1T9-F1
#
_cell.length_a   1.000
_cell.length_b   1.000
_cell.length_c   1.000
_cell.angle_alpha   90.00
_cell.angle_beta   90.00
_cell.angle_gamma   90.00
#
_symmetry.space_group_name_H-M   'P 1'
#
loop_
_entity.id
_entity.type
_entity.pdbx_description
1 polymer ?
#
loop_
_entity_poly.entity_id
_entity_poly.type
_entity_poly.pdbx_seq_one_letter_code
_entity_poly.pdbx_strand_id
1 'polypeptide(L)'
;MCGIVGVVRRPGRREPPPGPELVAGLDEALRTLTGPGVPAPDDLEAAADAIEAVDARLRGVAGIRTLLADRATAVALEDRAARITERLRAVEDALDRGEVASEDLERANAAVVRCKDATWAVARDRLRNARAVGDLAGAGASVAAIEVFASVQVALSAIDRLEVRGRDSAGLTIVVRGHGLASGDPGVTRLIADRAADPLLVNGAVRPAGDVVAFVYKAAAEIGELGDNTAALRAAI
;
A
#
# COMPACT_ATOMS: atom_id res chain seq x y z
N MET A 1 7.62 21.22 -11.28
CA MET A 1 8.70 20.24 -11.12
C MET A 1 8.22 18.97 -11.82
N CYS A 2 8.87 18.51 -12.89
CA CYS A 2 8.46 17.29 -13.58
C CYS A 2 9.13 16.09 -12.89
N GLY A 3 8.38 15.32 -12.11
CA GLY A 3 8.86 14.09 -11.49
C GLY A 3 8.69 12.90 -12.43
N ILE A 4 9.71 12.05 -12.54
CA ILE A 4 9.62 10.75 -13.22
C ILE A 4 9.79 9.67 -12.16
N VAL A 5 8.89 8.68 -12.17
CA VAL A 5 8.97 7.50 -11.29
C VAL A 5 9.10 6.26 -12.18
N GLY A 6 10.12 5.45 -11.91
CA GLY A 6 10.30 4.14 -12.54
C GLY A 6 10.10 3.03 -11.51
N VAL A 7 9.11 2.17 -11.73
CA VAL A 7 8.88 0.98 -10.89
C VAL A 7 9.21 -0.26 -11.71
N VAL A 8 10.26 -0.98 -11.29
CA VAL A 8 10.63 -2.28 -11.89
C VAL A 8 10.45 -3.35 -10.84
N ARG A 9 9.67 -4.38 -11.16
CA ARG A 9 9.39 -5.50 -10.26
C ARG A 9 9.97 -6.80 -10.82
N ARG A 10 10.54 -7.61 -9.92
CA ARG A 10 10.78 -9.04 -10.14
C ARG A 10 9.67 -9.84 -9.43
N PRO A 11 9.29 -11.03 -9.93
CA PRO A 11 8.32 -11.88 -9.26
C PRO A 11 8.65 -12.07 -7.78
N GLY A 12 7.64 -11.95 -6.92
CA GLY A 12 7.81 -12.10 -5.49
C GLY A 12 8.14 -13.55 -5.12
N ARG A 13 9.15 -13.76 -4.29
CA ARG A 13 9.53 -15.11 -3.79
C ARG A 13 9.06 -15.38 -2.36
N ARG A 14 8.64 -14.34 -1.64
CA ARG A 14 8.20 -14.47 -0.25
C ARG A 14 6.82 -15.10 -0.21
N GLU A 15 6.68 -16.14 0.61
CA GLU A 15 5.38 -16.76 0.86
C GLU A 15 4.47 -15.79 1.63
N PRO A 16 3.16 -15.74 1.28
CA PRO A 16 2.19 -15.00 2.07
C PRO A 16 2.21 -15.47 3.53
N PRO A 17 2.43 -14.59 4.52
CA PRO A 17 2.35 -14.98 5.92
C PRO A 17 0.93 -15.47 6.27
N PRO A 18 0.78 -16.46 7.16
CA PRO A 18 -0.53 -16.87 7.66
C PRO A 18 -1.20 -15.74 8.45
N GLY A 19 -2.44 -15.41 8.07
CA GLY A 19 -3.24 -14.35 8.69
C GLY A 19 -3.38 -14.48 10.22
N PRO A 20 -3.71 -15.66 10.77
CA PRO A 20 -3.84 -15.83 12.23
C PRO A 20 -2.59 -15.45 13.03
N GLU A 21 -1.39 -15.67 12.50
CA GLU A 21 -0.16 -15.28 13.18
C GLU A 21 0.07 -13.76 13.18
N LEU A 22 -0.37 -13.07 12.11
CA LEU A 22 -0.32 -11.61 12.07
C LEU A 22 -1.27 -10.99 13.10
N VAL A 23 -2.47 -11.56 13.19
CA VAL A 23 -3.50 -11.17 14.16
C VAL A 23 -2.99 -11.42 15.59
N ALA A 24 -2.41 -12.60 15.84
CA ALA A 24 -1.81 -12.93 17.13
C ALA A 24 -0.68 -11.97 17.53
N GLY A 25 0.14 -11.52 16.58
CA GLY A 25 1.20 -10.53 16.84
C GLY A 25 0.66 -9.18 17.34
N LEU A 26 -0.43 -8.68 16.76
CA LEU A 26 -1.07 -7.46 17.26
C LEU A 26 -1.87 -7.69 18.55
N ASP A 27 -2.42 -8.89 18.75
CA ASP A 27 -3.04 -9.27 20.02
C ASP A 27 -2.01 -9.29 21.16
N GLU A 28 -0.78 -9.75 20.90
CA GLU A 28 0.33 -9.68 21.85
C GLU A 28 0.61 -8.24 22.27
N ALA A 29 0.87 -7.37 21.30
CA ALA A 29 1.16 -5.96 21.54
C ALA A 29 0.03 -5.31 22.35
N LEU A 30 -1.22 -5.61 22.01
CA LEU A 30 -2.37 -5.07 22.73
C LEU A 30 -2.46 -5.58 24.16
N ARG A 31 -2.16 -6.86 24.42
CA ARG A 31 -2.11 -7.40 25.79
C ARG A 31 -1.03 -6.70 26.61
N THR A 32 0.16 -6.50 26.05
CA THR A 32 1.27 -5.81 26.71
C THR A 32 0.94 -4.35 27.03
N LEU A 33 0.24 -3.67 26.13
CA LEU A 33 -0.17 -2.27 26.35
C LEU A 33 -1.35 -2.14 27.33
N THR A 34 -2.17 -3.17 27.48
CA THR A 34 -3.43 -3.08 28.24
C THR A 34 -3.17 -3.14 29.75
N GLY A 35 -3.60 -2.09 30.46
CA GLY A 35 -3.48 -2.00 31.91
C GLY A 35 -3.79 -0.58 32.40
N PRO A 36 -3.90 -0.37 33.73
CA PRO A 36 -4.05 0.97 34.29
C PRO A 36 -2.74 1.76 34.16
N GLY A 37 -2.85 3.06 33.85
CA GLY A 37 -1.71 3.97 33.78
C GLY A 37 -0.81 3.77 32.57
N VAL A 38 0.44 4.23 32.69
CA VAL A 38 1.49 4.07 31.67
C VAL A 38 2.18 2.71 31.87
N PRO A 39 2.27 1.84 30.83
CA PRO A 39 3.03 0.60 30.92
C PRO A 39 4.52 0.88 31.19
N ALA A 40 5.24 -0.09 31.74
CA ALA A 40 6.68 0.05 31.94
C ALA A 40 7.39 0.27 30.59
N PRO A 41 8.53 0.99 30.55
CA PRO A 41 9.29 1.17 29.31
C PRO A 41 9.58 -0.13 28.56
N ASP A 42 9.96 -1.19 29.28
CA ASP A 42 10.25 -2.50 28.68
C ASP A 42 9.00 -3.12 28.02
N ASP A 43 7.81 -2.90 28.58
CA ASP A 43 6.53 -3.35 27.99
C ASP A 43 6.19 -2.55 26.73
N LEU A 44 6.43 -1.24 26.74
CA LEU A 44 6.24 -0.39 25.55
C LEU A 44 7.21 -0.78 24.42
N GLU A 45 8.47 -1.08 24.76
CA GLU A 45 9.48 -1.55 23.82
C GLU A 45 9.09 -2.91 23.23
N ALA A 46 8.63 -3.86 24.06
CA ALA A 46 8.16 -5.17 23.60
C ALA A 46 6.90 -5.07 22.70
N ALA A 47 5.98 -4.15 23.03
CA ALA A 47 4.83 -3.88 22.18
C ALA A 47 5.24 -3.29 20.82
N ALA A 48 6.20 -2.36 20.81
CA ALA A 48 6.75 -1.80 19.58
C ALA A 48 7.35 -2.90 18.69
N ASP A 49 8.20 -3.77 19.25
CA ASP A 49 8.83 -4.88 18.53
C ASP A 49 7.79 -5.82 17.90
N ALA A 50 6.72 -6.14 18.63
CA ALA A 50 5.64 -6.99 18.12
C ALA A 50 4.89 -6.35 16.94
N ILE A 51 4.59 -5.04 17.01
CA ILE A 51 3.90 -4.33 15.92
C ILE A 51 4.83 -4.19 14.70
N GLU A 52 6.11 -3.86 14.91
CA GLU A 52 7.13 -3.77 13.87
C GLU A 52 7.33 -5.12 13.15
N ALA A 53 7.29 -6.24 13.88
CA ALA A 53 7.34 -7.57 13.31
C ALA A 53 6.13 -7.85 12.40
N VAL A 54 4.93 -7.46 12.80
CA VAL A 54 3.72 -7.56 11.95
C VAL A 54 3.85 -6.67 10.71
N ASP A 55 4.28 -5.42 10.86
CA ASP A 55 4.55 -4.51 9.73
C ASP A 55 5.51 -5.16 8.73
N ALA A 56 6.65 -5.65 9.20
CA ALA A 56 7.68 -6.28 8.37
C ALA A 56 7.12 -7.48 7.60
N ARG A 57 6.33 -8.33 8.26
CA ARG A 57 5.67 -9.47 7.62
C ARG A 57 4.61 -9.05 6.60
N LEU A 58 4.02 -7.86 6.70
CA LEU A 58 3.05 -7.34 5.74
C LEU A 58 3.68 -6.61 4.53
N ARG A 59 5.00 -6.38 4.50
CA ARG A 59 5.65 -5.61 3.42
C ARG A 59 5.57 -6.28 2.05
N GLY A 60 5.18 -5.53 1.03
CA GLY A 60 5.19 -5.98 -0.36
C GLY A 60 4.10 -7.00 -0.71
N VAL A 61 4.28 -7.71 -1.83
CA VAL A 61 3.23 -8.54 -2.46
C VAL A 61 2.74 -9.66 -1.56
N ALA A 62 3.61 -10.30 -0.78
CA ALA A 62 3.21 -11.39 0.11
C ALA A 62 2.17 -10.96 1.17
N GLY A 63 2.36 -9.76 1.75
CA GLY A 63 1.38 -9.18 2.67
C GLY A 63 0.08 -8.80 1.95
N ILE A 64 0.18 -8.18 0.77
CA ILE A 64 -0.99 -7.85 -0.06
C ILE A 64 -1.81 -9.10 -0.38
N ARG A 65 -1.16 -10.18 -0.80
CA ARG A 65 -1.80 -11.48 -1.08
C ARG A 65 -2.54 -12.03 0.13
N THR A 66 -1.93 -11.95 1.32
CA THR A 66 -2.56 -12.38 2.58
C THR A 66 -3.84 -11.58 2.83
N LEU A 67 -3.74 -10.26 2.75
CA LEU A 67 -4.84 -9.33 3.05
C LEU A 67 -5.99 -9.40 2.03
N LEU A 68 -5.69 -9.70 0.76
CA LEU A 68 -6.69 -9.87 -0.29
C LEU A 68 -7.33 -11.26 -0.26
N ALA A 69 -6.60 -12.30 0.15
CA ALA A 69 -7.12 -13.65 0.24
C ALA A 69 -8.02 -13.85 1.47
N ASP A 70 -7.75 -13.14 2.56
CA ASP A 70 -8.52 -13.24 3.81
C ASP A 70 -8.97 -11.87 4.32
N ARG A 71 -10.21 -11.52 3.99
CA ARG A 71 -10.87 -10.30 4.46
C ARG A 71 -11.05 -10.28 5.97
N ALA A 72 -11.23 -11.43 6.62
CA ALA A 72 -11.38 -11.49 8.08
C ALA A 72 -10.08 -11.10 8.78
N THR A 73 -8.94 -11.59 8.29
CA THR A 73 -7.61 -11.13 8.74
C THR A 73 -7.45 -9.62 8.56
N ALA A 74 -7.79 -9.07 7.38
CA ALA A 74 -7.65 -7.63 7.15
C ALA A 74 -8.50 -6.77 8.11
N VAL A 75 -9.73 -7.20 8.38
CA VAL A 75 -10.63 -6.53 9.35
C VAL A 75 -10.10 -6.67 10.78
N ALA A 76 -9.63 -7.85 11.17
CA ALA A 76 -9.09 -8.11 12.50
C ALA A 76 -7.84 -7.24 12.78
N LEU A 77 -6.95 -7.09 11.80
CA LEU A 77 -5.77 -6.23 11.90
C LEU A 77 -6.14 -4.75 11.99
N GLU A 78 -7.15 -4.30 11.24
CA GLU A 78 -7.65 -2.92 11.31
C GLU A 78 -8.23 -2.59 12.70
N ASP A 79 -9.05 -3.47 13.25
CA ASP A 79 -9.60 -3.34 14.60
C ASP A 79 -8.49 -3.21 15.65
N ARG A 80 -7.49 -4.10 15.59
CA ARG A 80 -6.37 -4.10 16.54
C ARG A 80 -5.50 -2.85 16.41
N ALA A 81 -5.20 -2.43 15.18
CA ALA A 81 -4.44 -1.19 14.95
C ALA A 81 -5.19 0.05 15.50
N ALA A 82 -6.52 0.08 15.38
CA ALA A 82 -7.34 1.14 15.96
C ALA A 82 -7.32 1.12 17.50
N ARG A 83 -7.45 -0.06 18.11
CA ARG A 83 -7.38 -0.24 19.57
C ARG A 83 -6.01 0.11 20.14
N ILE A 84 -4.93 -0.30 19.47
CA ILE A 84 -3.56 0.10 19.83
C ILE A 84 -3.40 1.62 19.74
N THR A 85 -3.88 2.23 18.66
CA THR A 85 -3.82 3.70 18.49
C THR A 85 -4.52 4.43 19.63
N GLU A 86 -5.72 3.98 20.00
CA GLU A 86 -6.48 4.59 21.10
C GLU A 86 -5.79 4.39 22.44
N ARG A 87 -5.23 3.19 22.67
CA ARG A 87 -4.47 2.91 23.88
C ARG A 87 -3.23 3.79 23.99
N LEU A 88 -2.49 3.99 22.90
CA LEU A 88 -1.29 4.83 22.86
C LEU A 88 -1.63 6.29 23.15
N ARG A 89 -2.76 6.82 22.68
CA ARG A 89 -3.23 8.16 23.06
C ARG A 89 -3.41 8.30 24.57
N ALA A 90 -4.06 7.32 25.20
CA ALA A 90 -4.22 7.32 26.65
C ALA A 90 -2.88 7.21 27.42
N VAL A 91 -1.88 6.52 26.84
CA VAL A 91 -0.51 6.50 27.39
C VAL A 91 0.13 7.89 27.27
N GLU A 92 0.06 8.52 26.10
CA GLU A 92 0.59 9.86 25.85
C GLU A 92 -0.02 10.89 26.80
N ASP A 93 -1.35 10.90 26.94
CA ASP A 93 -2.04 11.81 27.86
C ASP A 93 -1.59 11.64 29.31
N ALA A 94 -1.24 10.42 29.73
CA ALA A 94 -0.73 10.12 31.07
C ALA A 94 0.74 10.54 31.24
N LEU A 95 1.56 10.37 30.21
CA LEU A 95 2.93 10.89 30.17
C LEU A 95 2.94 12.43 30.29
N ASP A 96 2.05 13.12 29.57
CA ASP A 96 1.92 14.58 29.62
C ASP A 96 1.48 15.11 30.98
N ARG A 97 0.76 14.30 31.78
CA ARG A 97 0.40 14.61 33.17
C ARG A 97 1.53 14.35 34.17
N GLY A 98 2.67 13.80 33.74
CA GLY A 98 3.80 13.49 34.60
C GLY A 98 3.60 12.23 35.45
N GLU A 99 2.81 11.26 34.99
CA GLU A 99 2.54 10.01 35.73
C GLU A 99 3.72 9.01 35.71
N VAL A 100 4.86 9.38 35.10
CA VAL A 100 6.07 8.56 34.99
C VAL A 100 7.27 9.29 35.60
N ALA A 101 8.17 8.54 36.24
CA ALA A 101 9.40 9.07 36.79
C ALA A 101 10.29 9.70 35.69
N SER A 102 10.98 10.79 36.01
CA SER A 102 11.77 11.54 35.03
C SER A 102 12.86 10.71 34.34
N GLU A 103 13.38 9.66 34.98
CA GLU A 103 14.45 8.81 34.45
C GLU A 103 13.98 7.84 33.36
N ASP A 104 12.70 7.47 33.38
CA ASP A 104 12.08 6.55 32.42
C ASP A 104 11.29 7.27 31.32
N LEU A 105 11.04 8.57 31.48
CA LEU A 105 10.20 9.37 30.58
C LEU A 105 10.70 9.35 29.13
N GLU A 106 12.00 9.53 28.91
CA GLU A 106 12.58 9.56 27.56
C GLU A 106 12.45 8.19 26.87
N ARG A 107 12.70 7.10 27.61
CA ARG A 107 12.58 5.72 27.11
C ARG A 107 11.13 5.38 26.77
N ALA A 108 10.20 5.69 27.68
CA ALA A 108 8.78 5.48 27.47
C ALA A 108 8.27 6.26 26.24
N ASN A 109 8.64 7.54 26.11
CA ASN A 109 8.25 8.37 24.98
C ASN A 109 8.82 7.83 23.65
N ALA A 110 10.08 7.42 23.62
CA ALA A 110 10.68 6.82 22.43
C ALA A 110 9.96 5.53 22.01
N ALA A 111 9.61 4.66 22.96
CA ALA A 111 8.87 3.43 22.69
C ALA A 111 7.43 3.68 22.21
N VAL A 112 6.75 4.71 22.75
CA VAL A 112 5.43 5.14 22.27
C VAL A 112 5.49 5.63 20.83
N VAL A 113 6.49 6.44 20.47
CA VAL A 113 6.70 6.90 19.08
C VAL A 113 6.88 5.71 18.14
N ARG A 114 7.71 4.72 18.51
CA ARG A 114 7.88 3.48 17.74
C ARG A 114 6.56 2.73 17.54
N CYS A 115 5.78 2.56 18.62
CA CYS A 115 4.47 1.91 18.54
C CYS A 115 3.53 2.66 17.58
N LYS A 116 3.50 4.00 17.64
CA LYS A 116 2.67 4.85 16.78
C LYS A 116 3.08 4.72 15.32
N ASP A 117 4.38 4.82 15.02
CA ASP A 117 4.91 4.72 13.66
C ASP A 117 4.61 3.33 13.05
N ALA A 118 4.86 2.26 13.80
CA ALA A 118 4.60 0.90 13.35
C ALA A 118 3.09 0.64 13.16
N THR A 119 2.25 1.09 14.08
CA THR A 119 0.79 0.96 13.98
C THR A 119 0.25 1.76 12.79
N TRP A 120 0.78 2.96 12.56
CA TRP A 120 0.46 3.78 11.41
C TRP A 120 0.87 3.10 10.11
N ALA A 121 2.07 2.50 10.06
CA ALA A 121 2.53 1.75 8.89
C ALA A 121 1.58 0.58 8.58
N VAL A 122 1.19 -0.21 9.59
CA VAL A 122 0.22 -1.31 9.40
C VAL A 122 -1.10 -0.78 8.81
N ALA A 123 -1.67 0.27 9.40
CA ALA A 123 -2.97 0.80 8.98
C ALA A 123 -2.93 1.52 7.61
N ARG A 124 -1.97 2.43 7.43
CA ARG A 124 -1.93 3.40 6.32
C ARG A 124 -1.05 2.96 5.16
N ASP A 125 -0.01 2.16 5.41
CA ASP A 125 0.88 1.68 4.35
C ASP A 125 0.62 0.23 3.95
N ARG A 126 0.12 -0.63 4.85
CA ARG A 126 -0.13 -2.05 4.53
C ARG A 126 -1.58 -2.29 4.16
N LEU A 127 -2.50 -2.07 5.08
CA LEU A 127 -3.93 -2.34 4.89
C LEU A 127 -4.54 -1.49 3.77
N ARG A 128 -4.32 -0.17 3.80
CA ARG A 128 -4.79 0.73 2.73
C ARG A 128 -4.19 0.39 1.37
N ASN A 129 -2.90 0.05 1.32
CA ASN A 129 -2.25 -0.31 0.06
C ASN A 129 -2.80 -1.62 -0.51
N ALA A 130 -3.05 -2.63 0.33
CA ALA A 130 -3.67 -3.87 -0.11
C ALA A 130 -5.08 -3.62 -0.69
N ARG A 131 -5.90 -2.77 -0.05
CA ARG A 131 -7.21 -2.37 -0.59
C ARG A 131 -7.09 -1.71 -1.96
N ALA A 132 -6.23 -0.71 -2.09
CA ALA A 132 -6.02 -0.01 -3.35
C ALA A 132 -5.53 -0.94 -4.49
N VAL A 133 -4.70 -1.94 -4.16
CA VAL A 133 -4.30 -2.97 -5.13
C VAL A 133 -5.48 -3.88 -5.47
N GLY A 134 -6.31 -4.25 -4.50
CA GLY A 134 -7.54 -5.02 -4.74
C GLY A 134 -8.54 -4.28 -5.63
N ASP A 135 -8.72 -2.97 -5.41
CA ASP A 135 -9.60 -2.11 -6.19
C ASP A 135 -9.14 -2.02 -7.65
N LEU A 136 -7.83 -1.92 -7.89
CA LEU A 136 -7.24 -1.92 -9.24
C LEU A 136 -7.29 -3.31 -9.90
N ALA A 137 -7.03 -4.38 -9.13
CA ALA A 137 -6.92 -5.73 -9.68
C ALA A 137 -8.27 -6.41 -9.92
N GLY A 138 -9.32 -5.99 -9.20
CA GLY A 138 -10.64 -6.57 -9.25
C GLY A 138 -10.77 -7.90 -8.48
N ALA A 139 -12.01 -8.37 -8.35
CA ALA A 139 -12.32 -9.62 -7.68
C ALA A 139 -11.76 -10.84 -8.45
N GLY A 140 -11.19 -11.81 -7.72
CA GLY A 140 -10.66 -13.03 -8.33
C GLY A 140 -9.34 -12.84 -9.10
N ALA A 141 -8.66 -11.71 -8.92
CA ALA A 141 -7.39 -11.42 -9.58
C ALA A 141 -6.34 -12.52 -9.34
N SER A 142 -5.60 -12.86 -10.40
CA SER A 142 -4.49 -13.81 -10.30
C SER A 142 -3.31 -13.21 -9.52
N VAL A 143 -2.40 -14.07 -9.05
CA VAL A 143 -1.17 -13.61 -8.36
C VAL A 143 -0.35 -12.67 -9.25
N ALA A 144 -0.24 -12.97 -10.54
CA ALA A 144 0.48 -12.11 -11.48
C ALA A 144 -0.20 -10.75 -11.64
N ALA A 145 -1.53 -10.69 -11.69
CA ALA A 145 -2.28 -9.44 -11.73
C ALA A 145 -2.05 -8.62 -10.46
N ILE A 146 -2.12 -9.23 -9.27
CA ILE A 146 -1.83 -8.57 -7.98
C ILE A 146 -0.41 -7.99 -7.98
N GLU A 147 0.58 -8.70 -8.54
CA GLU A 147 1.96 -8.20 -8.64
C GLU A 147 2.09 -6.98 -9.57
N VAL A 148 1.41 -6.99 -10.72
CA VAL A 148 1.37 -5.86 -11.64
C VAL A 148 0.71 -4.66 -10.97
N PHE A 149 -0.49 -4.84 -10.41
CA PHE A 149 -1.23 -3.75 -9.77
C PHE A 149 -0.58 -3.24 -8.49
N ALA A 150 0.21 -4.07 -7.79
CA ALA A 150 1.08 -3.58 -6.71
C ALA A 150 2.17 -2.61 -7.22
N SER A 151 2.69 -2.81 -8.43
CA SER A 151 3.64 -1.85 -9.04
C SER A 151 2.93 -0.57 -9.50
N VAL A 152 1.76 -0.72 -10.13
CA VAL A 152 0.92 0.40 -10.54
C VAL A 152 0.55 1.26 -9.34
N GLN A 153 0.11 0.65 -8.24
CA GLN A 153 -0.26 1.36 -7.02
C GLN A 153 0.92 2.13 -6.40
N VAL A 154 2.14 1.60 -6.46
CA VAL A 154 3.35 2.32 -6.01
C VAL A 154 3.57 3.57 -6.87
N ALA A 155 3.45 3.44 -8.19
CA ALA A 155 3.59 4.58 -9.09
C ALA A 155 2.51 5.64 -8.85
N LEU A 156 1.24 5.24 -8.74
CA LEU A 156 0.12 6.14 -8.45
C LEU A 156 0.28 6.83 -7.09
N SER A 157 0.69 6.09 -6.04
CA SER A 157 0.95 6.68 -4.72
C SER A 157 2.13 7.66 -4.72
N ALA A 158 3.12 7.45 -5.60
CA ALA A 158 4.21 8.39 -5.78
C ALA A 158 3.74 9.67 -6.50
N ILE A 159 2.87 9.55 -7.51
CA ILE A 159 2.24 10.70 -8.18
C ILE A 159 1.41 11.51 -7.17
N ASP A 160 0.62 10.84 -6.31
CA ASP A 160 -0.18 11.50 -5.26
C ASP A 160 0.68 12.36 -4.32
N ARG A 161 1.89 11.87 -3.97
CA ARG A 161 2.84 12.58 -3.09
C ARG A 161 3.61 13.71 -3.78
N LEU A 162 3.69 13.72 -5.11
CA LEU A 162 4.32 14.81 -5.84
C LEU A 162 3.44 16.06 -5.91
N GLU A 163 2.23 16.00 -5.35
CA GLU A 163 1.24 17.07 -5.36
C GLU A 163 0.97 17.62 -6.77
N VAL A 164 0.84 16.72 -7.76
CA VAL A 164 0.46 17.09 -9.12
C VAL A 164 -0.94 17.72 -9.07
N ARG A 165 -0.99 19.06 -9.15
CA ARG A 165 -2.24 19.82 -9.12
C ARG A 165 -2.97 19.61 -10.44
N GLY A 166 -4.28 19.84 -10.48
CA GLY A 166 -5.08 19.65 -11.68
C GLY A 166 -4.55 20.34 -12.94
N ARG A 167 -3.82 21.46 -12.80
CA ARG A 167 -3.16 22.18 -13.91
C ARG A 167 -1.98 21.43 -14.57
N ASP A 168 -1.40 20.47 -13.86
CA ASP A 168 -0.26 19.70 -14.30
C ASP A 168 -0.77 18.39 -14.94
N SER A 169 -0.02 17.79 -15.87
CA SER A 169 -0.38 16.50 -16.45
C SER A 169 0.25 15.35 -15.66
N ALA A 170 -0.42 14.21 -15.61
CA ALA A 170 0.13 12.95 -15.10
C ALA A 170 -0.07 11.84 -16.13
N GLY A 171 0.81 10.84 -16.09
CA GLY A 171 0.65 9.67 -16.94
C GLY A 171 1.43 8.48 -16.44
N LEU A 172 0.98 7.29 -16.84
CA LEU A 172 1.59 6.01 -16.55
C LEU A 172 1.69 5.19 -17.82
N THR A 173 2.89 4.69 -18.12
CA THR A 173 3.10 3.66 -19.12
C THR A 173 3.34 2.34 -18.40
N ILE A 174 2.42 1.39 -18.56
CA ILE A 174 2.52 0.05 -17.97
C ILE A 174 3.08 -0.90 -19.03
N VAL A 175 4.25 -1.46 -18.78
CA VAL A 175 4.93 -2.38 -19.69
C VAL A 175 4.83 -3.79 -19.13
N VAL A 176 4.10 -4.67 -19.82
CA VAL A 176 3.86 -6.05 -19.39
C VAL A 176 4.61 -7.01 -20.32
N ARG A 177 5.47 -7.85 -19.76
CA ARG A 177 6.15 -8.95 -20.45
C ARG A 177 5.52 -10.28 -20.06
N GLY A 178 5.54 -11.26 -20.97
CA GLY A 178 5.05 -12.61 -20.67
C GLY A 178 3.54 -12.64 -20.46
N HIS A 179 2.82 -11.79 -21.19
CA HIS A 179 1.37 -11.57 -21.07
C HIS A 179 0.52 -12.75 -21.59
N GLY A 180 1.15 -13.77 -22.20
CA GLY A 180 0.45 -15.00 -22.64
C GLY A 180 -0.54 -14.82 -23.78
N LEU A 181 -0.60 -13.64 -24.40
CA LEU A 181 -1.43 -13.40 -25.58
C LEU A 181 -0.78 -14.07 -26.79
N ALA A 182 -1.57 -14.83 -27.56
CA ALA A 182 -1.08 -15.41 -28.80
C ALA A 182 -0.74 -14.32 -29.81
N SER A 183 0.45 -14.41 -30.40
CA SER A 183 0.87 -13.47 -31.44
C SER A 183 -0.07 -13.57 -32.64
N GLY A 184 -0.63 -12.43 -33.06
CA GLY A 184 -1.56 -12.38 -34.19
C GLY A 184 -2.97 -12.93 -33.89
N ASP A 185 -3.36 -13.08 -32.62
CA ASP A 185 -4.74 -13.38 -32.25
C ASP A 185 -5.70 -12.33 -32.86
N PRO A 186 -6.63 -12.72 -33.75
CA PRO A 186 -7.49 -11.77 -34.44
C PRO A 186 -8.41 -10.97 -33.50
N GLY A 187 -8.79 -11.57 -32.37
CA GLY A 187 -9.60 -10.91 -31.34
C GLY A 187 -8.82 -9.80 -30.64
N VAL A 188 -7.58 -10.08 -30.24
CA VAL A 188 -6.67 -9.09 -29.65
C VAL A 188 -6.33 -7.99 -30.66
N THR A 189 -5.94 -8.37 -31.87
CA THR A 189 -5.61 -7.41 -32.94
C THR A 189 -6.77 -6.46 -33.21
N ARG A 190 -8.00 -6.97 -33.32
CA ARG A 190 -9.19 -6.13 -33.50
C ARG A 190 -9.47 -5.23 -32.29
N LEU A 191 -9.27 -5.73 -31.07
CA LEU A 191 -9.51 -4.97 -29.84
C LEU A 191 -8.58 -3.75 -29.72
N ILE A 192 -7.35 -3.87 -30.22
CA ILE A 192 -6.33 -2.82 -30.07
C ILE A 192 -6.05 -2.05 -31.36
N ALA A 193 -6.68 -2.37 -32.49
CA ALA A 193 -6.30 -1.86 -33.82
C ALA A 193 -6.12 -0.33 -33.84
N ASP A 194 -7.14 0.41 -33.40
CA ASP A 194 -7.13 1.88 -33.39
C ASP A 194 -6.15 2.46 -32.35
N ARG A 195 -5.90 1.71 -31.27
CA ARG A 195 -5.01 2.09 -30.16
C ARG A 195 -3.55 1.75 -30.45
N ALA A 196 -3.31 0.78 -31.32
CA ALA A 196 -2.01 0.22 -31.66
C ALA A 196 -1.26 1.01 -32.72
N ALA A 197 -1.97 1.79 -33.53
CA ALA A 197 -1.38 2.62 -34.56
C ALA A 197 -0.92 4.01 -34.06
N ASP A 198 -1.34 4.44 -32.86
CA ASP A 198 -1.14 5.83 -32.41
C ASP A 198 0.35 6.21 -32.20
N PRO A 199 0.93 7.09 -33.04
CA PRO A 199 2.35 7.44 -32.96
C PRO A 199 2.68 8.39 -31.79
N LEU A 200 1.68 9.02 -31.18
CA LEU A 200 1.83 10.01 -30.11
C LEU A 200 1.71 9.38 -28.71
N LEU A 201 1.32 8.10 -28.64
CA LEU A 201 1.08 7.38 -27.40
C LEU A 201 0.14 8.18 -26.48
N VAL A 202 -0.99 8.62 -27.02
CA VAL A 202 -2.00 9.36 -26.25
C VAL A 202 -2.67 8.47 -25.19
N ASN A 203 -3.56 9.05 -24.38
CA ASN A 203 -4.31 8.28 -23.40
C ASN A 203 -5.04 7.10 -24.07
N GLY A 204 -4.89 5.90 -23.52
CA GLY A 204 -5.45 4.68 -24.06
C GLY A 204 -4.59 4.02 -25.14
N ALA A 205 -3.48 4.60 -25.60
CA ALA A 205 -2.63 3.93 -26.58
C ALA A 205 -2.12 2.57 -26.07
N VAL A 206 -2.01 1.61 -26.98
CA VAL A 206 -1.45 0.27 -26.71
C VAL A 206 -0.29 0.07 -27.67
N ARG A 207 0.84 -0.48 -27.21
CA ARG A 207 1.98 -0.74 -28.09
C ARG A 207 2.49 -2.17 -27.90
N PRO A 208 2.07 -3.10 -28.75
CA PRO A 208 2.70 -4.42 -28.84
C PRO A 208 4.12 -4.28 -29.40
N ALA A 209 5.07 -4.97 -28.80
CA ALA A 209 6.47 -5.02 -29.23
C ALA A 209 7.11 -6.35 -28.80
N GLY A 210 7.08 -7.35 -29.70
CA GLY A 210 7.60 -8.68 -29.39
C GLY A 210 6.79 -9.37 -28.29
N ASP A 211 7.45 -9.76 -27.20
CA ASP A 211 6.85 -10.41 -26.02
C ASP A 211 6.36 -9.43 -24.95
N VAL A 212 6.28 -8.15 -25.31
CA VAL A 212 5.90 -7.04 -24.45
C VAL A 212 4.71 -6.30 -25.03
N VAL A 213 3.80 -5.87 -24.16
CA VAL A 213 2.75 -4.91 -24.49
C VAL A 213 2.84 -3.73 -23.54
N ALA A 214 2.86 -2.51 -24.08
CA ALA A 214 2.75 -1.29 -23.30
C ALA A 214 1.32 -0.72 -23.35
N PHE A 215 0.81 -0.28 -22.21
CA PHE A 215 -0.46 0.42 -22.06
C PHE A 215 -0.19 1.83 -21.55
N VAL A 216 -0.78 2.83 -22.18
CA VAL A 216 -0.52 4.24 -21.86
C VAL A 216 -1.77 4.89 -21.29
N TYR A 217 -1.64 5.47 -20.09
CA TYR A 217 -2.69 6.21 -19.41
C TYR A 217 -2.18 7.62 -19.15
N LYS A 218 -2.97 8.63 -19.53
CA LYS A 218 -2.62 10.04 -19.36
C LYS A 218 -3.86 10.81 -18.90
N ALA A 219 -3.65 11.70 -17.94
CA ALA A 219 -4.66 12.62 -17.43
C ALA A 219 -4.06 14.02 -17.37
N ALA A 220 -4.83 15.00 -17.84
CA ALA A 220 -4.49 16.41 -17.74
C ALA A 220 -5.79 17.21 -17.74
N ALA A 221 -5.88 18.23 -16.89
CA ALA A 221 -6.97 19.19 -16.88
C ALA A 221 -6.40 20.62 -16.82
N GLU A 222 -7.18 21.61 -17.24
CA GLU A 222 -6.76 23.02 -17.07
C GLU A 222 -7.02 23.51 -15.64
N ILE A 223 -8.06 22.96 -15.01
CA ILE A 223 -8.52 23.28 -13.65
C ILE A 223 -8.84 21.96 -12.96
N GLY A 224 -8.33 21.76 -11.75
CA GLY A 224 -8.63 20.59 -10.92
C GLY A 224 -7.96 20.66 -9.55
N GLU A 225 -8.43 19.83 -8.64
CA GLU A 225 -7.96 19.70 -7.28
C GLU A 225 -6.79 18.72 -7.16
N LEU A 226 -6.16 18.70 -5.98
CA LEU A 226 -5.09 17.74 -5.70
C LEU A 226 -5.66 16.32 -5.71
N GLY A 227 -5.11 15.46 -6.57
CA GLY A 227 -5.49 14.05 -6.68
C GLY A 227 -6.42 13.72 -7.86
N ASP A 228 -7.00 14.72 -8.54
CA ASP A 228 -7.92 14.51 -9.67
C ASP A 228 -7.28 13.68 -10.79
N ASN A 229 -6.04 14.01 -11.16
CA ASN A 229 -5.31 13.26 -12.19
C ASN A 229 -5.08 11.81 -11.79
N THR A 230 -4.67 11.54 -10.55
CA THR A 230 -4.49 10.15 -10.10
C THR A 230 -5.81 9.41 -10.02
N ALA A 231 -6.90 10.07 -9.62
CA ALA A 231 -8.24 9.49 -9.63
C ALA A 231 -8.68 9.12 -11.05
N ALA A 232 -8.45 10.01 -12.03
CA ALA A 232 -8.73 9.74 -13.44
C ALA A 232 -7.88 8.58 -13.98
N LEU A 233 -6.59 8.52 -13.62
CA LEU A 233 -5.72 7.39 -13.97
C LEU A 233 -6.21 6.08 -13.34
N ARG A 234 -6.62 6.08 -12.07
CA ARG A 234 -7.19 4.91 -11.38
C ARG A 234 -8.47 4.41 -12.02
N ALA A 235 -9.34 5.31 -12.50
CA ALA A 235 -10.59 4.94 -13.15
C ALA A 235 -10.39 4.39 -14.58
N ALA A 236 -9.30 4.81 -15.25
CA ALA A 236 -8.99 4.36 -16.61
C ALA A 236 -8.26 3.01 -16.66
N ILE A 237 -7.49 2.69 -15.61
CA ILE A 237 -6.74 1.44 -15.44
C ILE A 237 -7.69 0.33 -15.01
#